data_AF-A0A1S3Y897-F1
#
_entry.id   AF-A0A1S3Y897-F1
#
_cell.length_a   1.000
_cell.length_b   1.000
_cell.length_c   1.000
_cell.angle_alpha   90.00
_cell.angle_beta   90.00
_cell.angle_gamma   90.00
#
_symmetry.space_group_name_H-M   'P 1'
#
loop_
_entity.id
_entity.type
_entity.pdbx_description
1 polymer ?
#
loop_
_entity_poly.entity_id
_entity_poly.type
_entity_poly.pdbx_seq_one_letter_code
_entity_poly.pdbx_strand_id
1 'polypeptide(L)'
;MIKRLNQELGSDIFVAVNAMEMQNDFINNPKAFGFVTSKIACCGQGPFNGIGLCTAASNLCPNREEYAFWDPFHPSEKANKIIVKTIYSGSDKYITPMNLSTIMAIDSV
;
A
#
# COMPACT_ATOMS: atom_id res chain seq x y z
N MET A 1 -4.88 -13.56 -16.07
CA MET A 1 -4.88 -14.80 -15.25
C MET A 1 -6.15 -14.92 -14.43
N ILE A 2 -6.38 -14.05 -13.43
CA ILE A 2 -7.56 -14.14 -12.54
C ILE A 2 -8.89 -14.17 -13.28
N LYS A 3 -9.11 -13.26 -14.24
CA LYS A 3 -10.34 -13.25 -15.07
C LYS A 3 -10.64 -14.60 -15.73
N ARG A 4 -9.59 -15.28 -16.24
CA ARG A 4 -9.73 -16.60 -16.87
C ARG A 4 -10.09 -17.67 -15.83
N LEU A 5 -9.47 -17.65 -14.65
CA LEU A 5 -9.79 -18.60 -13.57
C LEU A 5 -11.24 -18.44 -13.10
N ASN A 6 -11.72 -17.21 -12.92
CA ASN A 6 -13.11 -16.96 -12.56
C ASN A 6 -14.08 -17.39 -13.67
N GLN A 7 -13.71 -17.20 -14.94
CA GLN A 7 -14.49 -17.69 -16.08
C GLN A 7 -14.57 -19.23 -16.13
N GLU A 8 -13.46 -19.92 -15.87
CA GLU A 8 -13.42 -21.39 -15.80
C GLU A 8 -14.30 -21.95 -14.66
N LEU A 9 -14.44 -21.20 -13.56
CA LEU A 9 -15.27 -21.58 -12.41
C LEU A 9 -16.74 -21.09 -12.51
N GLY A 10 -17.06 -20.21 -13.46
CA GLY A 10 -18.38 -19.61 -13.60
C GLY A 10 -18.77 -18.67 -12.46
N SER A 11 -17.82 -18.25 -11.63
CA SER A 11 -18.05 -17.36 -10.49
C SER A 11 -16.77 -16.60 -10.12
N ASP A 12 -16.92 -15.41 -9.52
CA ASP A 12 -15.82 -14.57 -9.05
C ASP A 12 -15.27 -15.07 -7.70
N ILE A 13 -14.45 -16.12 -7.75
CA ILE A 13 -13.81 -16.72 -6.57
C ILE A 13 -12.48 -16.03 -6.24
N PHE A 14 -11.71 -15.68 -7.26
CA PHE A 14 -10.40 -15.08 -7.09
C PHE A 14 -10.45 -13.57 -7.29
N VAL A 15 -9.76 -12.86 -6.39
CA VAL A 15 -9.62 -11.41 -6.39
C VAL A 15 -8.13 -11.09 -6.44
N ALA A 16 -7.75 -10.18 -7.34
CA ALA A 16 -6.37 -9.70 -7.44
C ALA A 16 -6.25 -8.26 -6.97
N VAL A 17 -5.22 -7.98 -6.19
CA VAL A 17 -4.81 -6.62 -5.80
C VAL A 17 -3.50 -6.27 -6.50
N ASN A 18 -3.48 -5.17 -7.24
CA ASN A 18 -2.27 -4.59 -7.84
C ASN A 18 -1.54 -3.71 -6.81
N ALA A 19 -0.90 -4.36 -5.82
CA ALA A 19 -0.19 -3.67 -4.75
C ALA A 19 0.95 -2.78 -5.26
N MET A 20 1.62 -3.18 -6.35
CA MET A 20 2.71 -2.40 -6.95
C MET A 20 2.23 -1.06 -7.50
N GLU A 21 1.11 -1.06 -8.24
CA GLU A 21 0.57 0.19 -8.78
C GLU A 21 0.06 1.11 -7.67
N MET A 22 -0.59 0.57 -6.63
CA MET A 22 -1.00 1.35 -5.47
C MET A 22 0.17 2.01 -4.74
N GLN A 23 1.27 1.27 -4.55
CA GLN A 23 2.48 1.82 -3.93
C GLN A 23 3.11 2.90 -4.81
N ASN A 24 3.16 2.67 -6.12
CA ASN A 24 3.72 3.61 -7.07
C ASN A 24 3.04 4.98 -7.05
N ASP A 25 1.75 5.07 -6.74
CA ASP A 25 1.07 6.36 -6.68
C ASP A 25 1.66 7.31 -5.62
N PHE A 26 1.82 6.83 -4.38
CA PHE A 26 2.42 7.64 -3.32
C PHE A 26 3.95 7.69 -3.38
N ILE A 27 4.59 6.74 -4.09
CA ILE A 27 6.03 6.84 -4.39
C ILE A 27 6.29 7.97 -5.38
N ASN A 28 5.50 8.05 -6.46
CA ASN A 28 5.69 9.02 -7.54
C ASN A 28 5.14 10.41 -7.20
N ASN A 29 4.08 10.49 -6.39
CA ASN A 29 3.48 11.77 -5.98
C ASN A 29 3.19 11.81 -4.46
N PRO A 30 4.20 11.73 -3.59
CA PRO A 30 4.01 11.64 -2.14
C PRO A 30 3.17 12.79 -1.56
N LYS A 31 3.33 14.01 -2.12
CA LYS A 31 2.60 15.19 -1.66
C LYS A 31 1.09 15.09 -1.87
N ALA A 32 0.63 14.45 -2.95
CA ALA A 32 -0.81 14.21 -3.18
C ALA A 32 -1.43 13.30 -2.13
N PHE A 33 -0.61 12.48 -1.46
CA PHE A 33 -1.02 11.58 -0.37
C PHE A 33 -0.69 12.16 1.02
N GLY A 34 -0.29 13.43 1.08
CA GLY A 34 0.07 14.10 2.33
C GLY A 34 1.39 13.64 2.93
N PHE A 35 2.29 13.07 2.14
CA PHE A 35 3.66 12.77 2.55
C PHE A 35 4.60 13.89 2.11
N VAL A 36 5.59 14.20 2.95
CA VAL A 36 6.67 15.14 2.59
C VAL A 36 7.70 14.49 1.67
N THR A 37 7.86 13.16 1.75
CA THR A 37 8.80 12.39 0.92
C THR A 37 8.44 10.91 0.83
N SER A 38 8.80 10.30 -0.29
CA SER A 38 8.87 8.85 -0.52
C SER A 38 10.30 8.34 -0.68
N LYS A 39 11.30 9.22 -0.60
CA LYS A 39 12.71 8.91 -0.91
C LYS A 39 13.59 8.75 0.33
N ILE A 40 13.13 9.21 1.48
CA ILE A 40 13.84 9.14 2.76
C ILE A 40 12.98 8.30 3.70
N ALA A 41 13.55 7.29 4.33
CA ALA A 41 12.84 6.48 5.32
C ALA A 41 12.74 7.21 6.67
N CYS A 42 11.69 6.95 7.44
CA CYS A 42 11.55 7.55 8.77
C CYS A 42 12.61 7.04 9.75
N CYS A 43 12.86 5.72 9.76
CA CYS A 43 13.82 5.05 10.61
C CYS A 43 14.94 4.42 9.78
N GLY A 44 16.19 4.79 10.02
CA GLY A 44 17.31 4.15 9.35
C GLY A 44 18.64 4.87 9.52
N GLN A 45 19.62 4.48 8.72
CA GLN A 45 20.99 4.97 8.81
C GLN A 45 21.53 5.35 7.44
N GLY A 46 22.59 6.16 7.43
CA GLY A 46 23.26 6.57 6.19
C GLY A 46 22.40 7.43 5.26
N PRO A 47 22.82 7.57 3.98
CA PRO A 47 22.08 8.33 2.99
C PRO A 47 20.62 7.90 2.91
N PHE A 48 19.71 8.88 2.92
CA PHE A 48 18.27 8.69 2.85
C PHE A 48 17.65 7.82 3.96
N ASN A 49 18.37 7.59 5.08
CA ASN A 49 18.03 6.56 6.07
C ASN A 49 17.87 5.17 5.43
N GLY A 50 18.57 4.91 4.31
CA GLY A 50 18.39 3.74 3.45
C GLY A 50 19.27 2.53 3.79
N ILE A 51 20.14 2.62 4.80
CA ILE A 51 21.13 1.58 5.09
C ILE A 51 20.75 0.79 6.35
N GLY A 52 20.78 -0.53 6.21
CA GLY A 52 20.64 -1.47 7.32
C GLY A 52 19.21 -1.57 7.86
N LEU A 53 19.09 -2.19 9.03
CA LEU A 53 17.81 -2.34 9.73
C LEU A 53 17.50 -1.11 10.59
N CYS A 54 16.21 -0.86 10.80
CA CYS A 54 15.76 0.06 11.84
C CYS A 54 16.08 -0.55 13.22
N THR A 55 16.95 0.09 13.99
CA THR A 55 17.38 -0.34 15.32
C THR A 55 17.39 0.84 16.30
N ALA A 56 17.69 0.59 17.58
CA ALA A 56 17.82 1.66 18.57
C ALA A 56 18.94 2.68 18.24
N ALA A 57 19.90 2.33 17.38
CA ALA A 57 20.97 3.22 16.93
C ALA A 57 20.61 4.02 15.67
N SER A 58 19.44 3.79 15.08
CA SER A 58 19.02 4.45 13.84
C SER A 58 18.53 5.88 14.09
N ASN A 59 18.67 6.72 13.07
CA ASN A 59 17.99 8.02 13.05
C ASN A 59 16.48 7.78 12.94
N LEU A 60 15.70 8.62 13.63
CA LEU A 60 14.25 8.59 13.58
C LEU A 60 13.70 9.95 13.12
N CYS A 61 12.74 9.94 12.22
CA CYS A 61 12.06 11.14 11.76
C CYS A 61 11.20 11.78 12.88
N PRO A 62 11.01 13.11 12.86
CA PRO A 62 10.26 13.80 13.91
C PRO A 62 8.75 13.51 13.86
N ASN A 63 8.20 13.21 12.68
CA ASN A 63 6.79 12.90 12.49
C ASN A 63 6.59 11.70 11.55
N ARG A 64 6.10 10.58 12.09
CA ARG A 64 5.88 9.33 11.33
C ARG A 64 4.73 9.45 10.32
N GLU A 65 3.81 10.40 10.52
CA GLU A 65 2.65 10.62 9.65
C GLU A 65 2.98 11.44 8.39
N GLU A 66 4.23 11.86 8.21
CA GLU A 66 4.67 12.65 7.07
C GLU A 66 5.51 11.84 6.06
N TYR A 67 5.98 10.65 6.42
CA TYR A 67 6.88 9.85 5.60
C TYR A 67 6.14 8.67 4.99
N ALA A 68 6.37 8.41 3.69
CA ALA A 68 5.72 7.27 3.02
C ALA A 68 6.29 5.92 3.50
N PHE A 69 7.56 5.88 3.90
CA PHE A 69 8.26 4.68 4.34
C PHE A 69 8.68 4.75 5.81
N TRP A 70 8.45 3.66 6.54
CA TRP A 70 8.94 3.48 7.90
C TRP A 70 10.44 3.23 7.91
N ASP A 71 10.91 2.27 7.12
CA ASP A 71 12.32 1.89 6.98
C ASP A 71 12.66 1.79 5.47
N PRO A 72 13.87 1.34 5.06
CA PRO A 72 14.23 1.27 3.63
C PRO A 72 13.35 0.34 2.77
N PHE A 73 12.48 -0.47 3.38
CA PHE A 73 11.71 -1.52 2.71
C PHE A 73 10.20 -1.41 2.93
N HIS A 74 9.78 -1.00 4.13
CA HIS A 74 8.39 -1.09 4.57
C HIS A 74 7.66 0.26 4.54
N PRO A 75 6.41 0.32 4.04
CA PRO A 75 5.59 1.52 4.11
C PRO A 75 5.26 1.92 5.56
N SER A 76 5.05 3.21 5.80
CA SER A 76 4.60 3.71 7.10
C SER A 76 3.18 3.25 7.45
N GLU A 77 2.77 3.40 8.71
CA GLU A 77 1.40 3.11 9.14
C GLU A 77 0.38 3.91 8.30
N LYS A 78 0.64 5.20 8.05
CA LYS A 78 -0.20 6.04 7.20
C LYS A 78 -0.30 5.51 5.78
N ALA A 79 0.82 5.10 5.18
CA ALA A 79 0.81 4.50 3.84
C ALA A 79 0.00 3.20 3.82
N ASN A 80 0.13 2.35 4.85
CA ASN A 80 -0.70 1.15 5.00
C ASN A 80 -2.20 1.47 5.16
N LYS A 81 -2.57 2.53 5.91
CA LYS A 81 -3.98 2.98 6.01
C LYS A 81 -4.55 3.38 4.65
N ILE A 82 -3.77 4.07 3.82
CA ILE A 82 -4.16 4.43 2.45
C ILE A 82 -4.36 3.16 1.61
N ILE A 83 -3.41 2.22 1.65
CA ILE A 83 -3.50 0.94 0.94
C ILE A 83 -4.77 0.19 1.33
N VAL A 84 -5.00 -0.02 2.62
CA VAL A 84 -6.17 -0.76 3.11
C VAL A 84 -7.47 -0.05 2.73
N LYS A 85 -7.54 1.28 2.84
CA LYS A 85 -8.73 2.04 2.43
C LYS A 85 -9.04 1.86 0.94
N THR A 86 -8.02 1.87 0.09
CA THR A 86 -8.18 1.65 -1.36
C THR A 86 -8.64 0.21 -1.66
N ILE A 87 -8.10 -0.79 -0.99
CA ILE A 87 -8.56 -2.19 -1.10
C ILE A 87 -10.01 -2.33 -0.63
N TYR A 88 -10.35 -1.67 0.48
CA TYR A 88 -11.64 -1.82 1.12
C TYR A 88 -12.78 -1.20 0.32
N SER A 89 -12.65 0.07 -0.04
CA SER A 89 -13.74 0.85 -0.64
C SER A 89 -13.31 1.70 -1.83
N GLY A 90 -12.12 1.44 -2.39
CA GLY A 90 -11.64 2.15 -3.58
C GLY A 90 -12.31 1.68 -4.86
N SER A 91 -11.89 2.26 -5.99
CA SER A 91 -12.29 1.77 -7.30
C SER A 91 -11.66 0.42 -7.62
N ASP A 92 -12.21 -0.26 -8.62
CA ASP A 92 -11.72 -1.54 -9.15
C ASP A 92 -10.39 -1.41 -9.94
N LYS A 93 -9.86 -0.19 -10.07
CA LYS A 93 -8.57 0.09 -10.72
C LYS A 93 -7.44 -0.80 -10.16
N TYR A 94 -7.37 -0.94 -8.84
CA TYR A 94 -6.30 -1.69 -8.16
C TYR A 94 -6.75 -3.05 -7.64
N ILE A 95 -8.06 -3.30 -7.60
CA ILE A 95 -8.62 -4.53 -7.08
C ILE A 95 -9.68 -5.04 -8.04
N THR A 96 -9.43 -6.20 -8.64
CA THR A 96 -10.29 -6.78 -9.68
C THR A 96 -10.89 -8.10 -9.19
N PRO A 97 -12.20 -8.34 -9.39
CA PRO A 97 -13.14 -7.52 -10.18
C PRO A 97 -13.79 -6.35 -9.43
N MET A 98 -13.70 -6.30 -8.11
CA MET A 98 -14.37 -5.30 -7.28
C MET A 98 -13.66 -5.14 -5.94
N ASN A 99 -13.97 -4.09 -5.19
CA ASN A 99 -13.36 -3.84 -3.88
C ASN A 99 -13.89 -4.80 -2.79
N LEU A 100 -13.17 -4.86 -1.66
CA LEU A 100 -13.48 -5.80 -0.58
C LEU A 100 -14.85 -5.54 0.05
N SER A 101 -15.30 -4.29 0.15
CA SER A 101 -16.63 -3.98 0.67
C SER A 101 -17.74 -4.56 -0.21
N THR A 102 -17.59 -4.53 -1.53
CA THR A 102 -18.53 -5.18 -2.45
C THR A 102 -18.49 -6.71 -2.32
N ILE A 103 -17.30 -7.31 -2.21
CA ILE A 103 -17.15 -8.76 -2.01
C ILE A 103 -17.89 -9.20 -0.74
N MET A 104 -17.66 -8.51 0.37
CA MET A 104 -18.31 -8.82 1.65
C MET A 104 -19.84 -8.67 1.57
N ALA A 105 -20.34 -7.67 0.84
CA ALA A 105 -21.77 -7.48 0.66
C ALA A 105 -22.42 -8.59 -0.17
N ILE A 106 -21.71 -9.13 -1.18
CA ILE A 106 -22.21 -10.23 -2.02
C ILE A 106 -22.16 -11.56 -1.26
N ASP A 107 -21.10 -11.83 -0.50
CA ASP A 107 -20.92 -13.08 0.27
C ASP A 107 -21.89 -13.20 1.46
N SER A 108 -22.46 -12.08 1.90
CA SER A 108 -23.44 -12.04 3.01
C SER A 108 -24.86 -12.45 2.60
N VAL A 109 -25.08 -12.82 1.33
CA VAL A 109 -26.39 -13.17 0.74
C VAL A 109 -26.44 -14.66 0.41
#